data_AF-A0AB37UJ89-F1
#
_entry.id   AF-A0AB37UJ89-F1
#
_cell.length_a   1.000
_cell.length_b   1.000
_cell.length_c   1.000
_cell.angle_alpha   90.00
_cell.angle_beta   90.00
_cell.angle_gamma   90.00
#
_symmetry.space_group_name_H-M   'P 1'
#
loop_
_entity.id
_entity.type
_entity.pdbx_description
1 polymer ?
#
loop_
_entity_poly.entity_id
_entity_poly.type
_entity_poly.pdbx_seq_one_letter_code
_entity_poly.pdbx_strand_id
1 'polypeptide(L)'
;MPLYEFRCDDCGVFDEWRSLAECNNPAHCPTCEEPAKKVFAPPMLLSGSMRLKQENPEPKLVKRDREPEQPHLRSHTGSRPWMINH
;
A
#
# COMPACT_ATOMS: atom_id res chain seq x y z
N MET A 1 -11.49 18.89 -5.29
CA MET A 1 -10.08 18.95 -5.71
C MET A 1 -9.23 18.23 -4.68
N PRO A 2 -8.12 17.58 -5.04
CA PRO A 2 -7.14 17.06 -4.08
C PRO A 2 -6.31 18.19 -3.44
N LEU A 3 -5.89 17.96 -2.20
CA LEU A 3 -4.99 18.83 -1.43
C LEU A 3 -3.56 18.33 -1.60
N TYR A 4 -2.64 19.21 -1.97
CA TYR A 4 -1.22 18.89 -2.11
C TYR A 4 -0.38 19.79 -1.23
N GLU A 5 0.74 19.24 -0.74
CA GLU A 5 1.73 19.95 0.06
C GLU A 5 2.83 20.51 -0.84
N PHE A 6 3.21 21.77 -0.62
CA PHE A 6 4.29 22.47 -1.31
C PHE A 6 5.30 23.00 -0.28
N ARG A 7 6.54 23.18 -0.72
CA ARG A 7 7.63 23.72 0.11
C ARG A 7 8.28 24.93 -0.54
N CYS A 8 8.24 26.04 0.17
CA CYS A 8 9.05 27.23 -0.06
C CYS A 8 10.38 27.07 0.70
N ASP A 9 11.48 27.53 0.09
CA ASP A 9 12.81 27.42 0.69
C ASP A 9 12.98 28.35 1.90
N ASP A 10 12.35 29.54 1.89
CA ASP A 10 12.44 30.52 2.98
C ASP A 10 11.33 30.41 4.03
N CYS A 11 10.09 30.13 3.62
CA CYS A 11 8.92 30.17 4.51
C CYS A 11 8.48 28.79 5.04
N GLY A 12 8.88 27.70 4.39
CA GLY A 12 8.53 26.33 4.80
C GLY A 12 7.37 25.71 3.99
N VAL A 13 6.66 24.76 4.61
CA VAL A 13 5.62 23.96 3.94
C VAL A 13 4.23 24.58 4.07
N PHE A 14 3.42 24.42 3.02
CA PHE A 14 2.02 24.85 2.99
C PHE A 14 1.17 23.95 2.09
N ASP A 15 -0.14 23.95 2.32
CA ASP A 15 -1.09 23.13 1.56
C ASP A 15 -1.88 23.98 0.55
N GLU A 16 -2.06 23.47 -0.66
CA GLU A 16 -2.86 24.12 -1.71
C GLU A 16 -3.74 23.11 -2.46
N TRP A 17 -4.99 23.49 -2.73
CA TRP A 17 -5.89 22.71 -3.57
C TRP A 17 -5.50 22.87 -5.04
N ARG A 18 -5.14 21.78 -5.72
CA ARG A 18 -4.81 21.79 -7.16
C ARG A 18 -5.55 20.72 -7.92
N SER A 19 -5.76 20.95 -9.21
CA SER A 19 -6.17 19.88 -10.11
C SER A 19 -5.02 18.87 -10.31
N LEU A 20 -5.35 17.68 -10.80
CA LEU A 20 -4.33 16.68 -11.13
C LEU A 20 -3.39 17.15 -12.26
N ALA A 21 -3.90 17.96 -13.20
CA ALA A 21 -3.12 18.50 -14.32
C ALA A 21 -2.10 19.55 -13.86
N GLU A 22 -2.42 20.33 -12.83
CA GLU A 22 -1.58 21.43 -12.35
C GLU A 22 -0.69 21.04 -11.17
N CYS A 23 -0.88 19.84 -10.59
CA CYS A 23 -0.19 19.45 -9.37
C CYS A 23 1.36 19.39 -9.50
N ASN A 24 1.91 19.38 -10.72
CA ASN A 24 3.35 19.41 -10.95
C ASN A 24 3.88 20.81 -11.27
N ASN A 25 2.99 21.79 -11.46
CA ASN A 25 3.38 23.18 -11.67
C ASN A 25 3.83 23.79 -10.33
N PRO A 26 4.79 24.74 -10.34
CA PRO A 26 5.16 25.47 -9.13
C PRO A 26 3.97 26.27 -8.59
N ALA A 27 3.81 26.26 -7.27
CA ALA A 27 2.84 27.09 -6.55
C ALA A 27 3.53 28.35 -6.03
N HIS A 28 2.80 29.43 -5.79
CA HIS A 28 3.37 30.63 -5.15
C HIS A 28 3.20 30.54 -3.63
N CYS A 29 4.26 30.84 -2.89
CA CYS A 29 4.18 30.89 -1.43
C CYS A 29 3.21 31.98 -0.96
N PRO A 30 2.28 31.71 -0.02
CA PRO A 30 1.35 32.73 0.49
C PRO A 30 2.00 33.82 1.34
N THR A 31 3.30 33.69 1.67
CA THR A 31 4.04 34.65 2.51
C THR A 31 5.02 35.50 1.72
N CYS A 32 5.79 34.91 0.80
CA CYS A 32 6.82 35.61 0.02
C CYS A 32 6.57 35.64 -1.50
N GLU A 33 5.48 35.02 -1.99
CA GLU A 33 5.12 34.90 -3.42
C GLU A 33 6.14 34.18 -4.33
N GLU A 34 7.23 33.68 -3.76
CA GLU A 34 8.24 32.92 -4.49
C GLU A 34 7.72 31.54 -4.93
N PRO A 35 8.25 30.99 -6.04
CA PRO A 35 7.85 29.68 -6.54
C PRO A 35 8.29 28.55 -5.60
N ALA A 36 7.32 27.78 -5.12
CA ALA A 36 7.45 26.62 -4.28
C ALA A 36 7.25 25.31 -5.07
N LYS A 37 7.94 24.25 -4.66
CA LYS A 37 7.88 22.92 -5.31
C LYS A 37 6.96 21.99 -4.53
N LYS A 38 6.23 21.12 -5.23
CA LYS A 38 5.39 20.09 -4.59
C LYS A 38 6.25 19.12 -3.80
N VAL A 39 5.83 18.82 -2.57
CA VAL A 39 6.40 17.78 -1.73
C VAL A 39 5.78 16.44 -2.12
N PHE A 40 6.62 15.49 -2.51
CA PHE A 40 6.19 14.10 -2.71
C PHE A 40 6.58 13.30 -1.48
N ALA A 41 5.60 12.93 -0.65
CA ALA A 41 5.81 12.04 0.49
C ALA A 41 5.57 10.59 0.02
N PRO A 42 6.61 9.78 -0.24
CA PRO A 42 6.42 8.37 -0.54
C PRO A 42 5.82 7.65 0.69
N PRO A 43 4.72 6.90 0.54
CA PRO A 43 4.18 6.12 1.63
C PRO A 43 5.17 4.99 2.00
N MET A 44 5.43 4.83 3.29
CA MET A 44 6.20 3.71 3.85
C MET A 44 7.65 3.58 3.35
N LEU A 45 8.45 4.65 3.45
CA LEU A 45 9.90 4.47 3.48
C LEU A 45 10.26 3.68 4.75
N LEU A 46 10.48 2.37 4.62
CA LEU A 46 11.08 1.57 5.67
C LEU A 46 12.50 2.09 5.91
N SER A 47 12.68 3.02 6.85
CA SER A 47 13.99 3.43 7.39
C SER A 47 14.63 2.36 8.29
N GLY A 48 14.29 1.09 8.08
CA GLY A 48 14.92 -0.04 8.74
C GLY A 48 15.76 -0.79 7.72
N SER A 49 16.94 -1.26 8.11
CA SER A 49 17.76 -2.17 7.30
C SER A 49 16.88 -3.36 6.91
N MET A 50 16.37 -3.37 5.68
CA MET A 50 15.74 -4.55 5.12
C MET A 50 16.82 -5.64 5.18
N ARG A 51 16.63 -6.62 6.05
CA ARG A 51 17.42 -7.86 6.02
C ARG A 51 17.25 -8.38 4.60
N LEU A 52 18.31 -8.26 3.79
CA LEU A 52 18.35 -8.90 2.49
C LEU A 52 18.02 -10.37 2.77
N LYS A 53 16.89 -10.85 2.23
CA LYS A 53 16.49 -12.24 2.42
C LYS A 53 17.62 -13.08 1.83
N GLN A 54 18.41 -13.72 2.69
CA GLN A 54 19.40 -14.67 2.23
C GLN A 54 18.63 -15.90 1.78
N GLU A 55 18.35 -15.94 0.48
CA GLU A 55 17.70 -17.05 -0.19
C GLU A 55 18.72 -18.20 -0.17
N ASN A 56 18.45 -19.25 0.61
CA ASN A 56 19.15 -20.51 0.42
C ASN A 56 18.50 -21.16 -0.82
N PRO A 57 19.23 -21.34 -1.94
CA PRO A 57 18.67 -21.92 -3.17
C PRO A 57 18.31 -23.40 -3.00
N GLU A 58 18.77 -24.05 -1.93
CA GLU A 58 18.50 -25.47 -1.71
C GLU A 58 17.15 -25.69 -1.03
N PRO A 59 16.22 -26.42 -1.68
CA PRO A 59 14.95 -26.77 -1.06
C PRO A 59 15.21 -27.72 0.11
N LYS A 60 14.74 -27.35 1.30
CA LYS A 60 14.75 -28.25 2.46
C LYS A 60 13.68 -29.31 2.25
N LEU A 61 14.10 -30.57 2.11
CA LEU A 61 13.22 -31.73 2.13
C LEU A 61 12.58 -31.85 3.52
N VAL A 62 11.35 -31.34 3.68
CA VAL A 62 10.53 -31.56 4.86
C VAL A 62 9.82 -32.90 4.70
N LYS A 63 10.19 -33.88 5.53
CA LYS A 63 9.42 -35.12 5.64
C LYS A 63 8.20 -34.85 6.50
N ARG A 64 7.03 -35.21 5.98
CA ARG A 64 5.78 -35.21 6.76
C ARG A 64 5.64 -36.58 7.40
N ASP A 65 5.89 -36.65 8.71
CA ASP A 65 5.81 -37.93 9.46
C ASP A 65 4.37 -38.39 9.71
N ARG A 66 3.38 -37.51 9.51
CA ARG A 66 1.97 -37.81 9.76
C ARG A 66 1.28 -38.28 8.48
N GLU A 67 0.79 -39.52 8.52
CA GLU A 67 -0.02 -40.12 7.47
C GLU A 67 -1.23 -39.21 7.15
N PRO A 68 -1.46 -38.89 5.86
CA PRO A 68 -2.58 -38.04 5.46
C PRO A 68 -3.89 -38.75 5.78
N GLU A 69 -4.77 -38.05 6.48
CA GLU A 69 -6.11 -38.54 6.77
C GLU A 69 -6.86 -38.78 5.45
N GLN A 70 -7.51 -39.93 5.32
CA GLN A 70 -8.23 -40.27 4.09
C GLN A 70 -9.38 -39.27 3.88
N PRO A 71 -9.60 -38.80 2.64
CA PRO A 71 -10.70 -37.88 2.35
C PRO A 71 -12.03 -38.59 2.60
N HIS A 72 -12.77 -38.14 3.60
CA HIS A 72 -14.14 -38.60 3.85
C HIS A 72 -15.15 -37.66 3.20
N LEU A 73 -16.18 -38.22 2.58
CA LEU A 73 -17.30 -37.45 2.04
C LEU A 73 -18.06 -36.81 3.22
N ARG A 74 -18.13 -35.48 3.28
CA ARG A 74 -18.94 -34.78 4.28
C ARG A 74 -20.37 -34.64 3.75
N SER A 75 -21.32 -35.29 4.41
CA SER A 75 -22.74 -35.06 4.16
C SER A 75 -23.14 -33.69 4.70
N HIS A 76 -23.70 -32.84 3.84
CA HIS A 76 -24.28 -31.57 4.27
C HIS A 76 -25.69 -31.83 4.82
N THR A 77 -25.86 -31.82 6.14
CA THR A 77 -27.16 -31.96 6.81
C THR A 77 -27.91 -30.63 6.88
N GLY A 78 -28.10 -29.98 5.74
CA GLY A 78 -28.83 -28.71 5.66
C GLY A 78 -28.94 -28.19 4.22
N SER A 79 -30.05 -27.49 3.94
CA SER A 79 -30.23 -26.81 2.66
C SER A 79 -29.12 -25.79 2.44
N ARG A 80 -28.46 -25.88 1.27
CA ARG A 80 -27.40 -24.94 0.90
C ARG A 80 -28.04 -23.55 0.78
N PRO A 81 -27.48 -22.51 1.40
CA PRO A 81 -28.15 -21.23 1.59
C PRO A 81 -28.51 -20.46 0.31
N TRP A 82 -27.98 -20.86 -0.84
CA TRP A 82 -28.29 -20.29 -2.16
C TRP A 82 -29.35 -21.08 -2.96
N MET A 83 -29.87 -22.18 -2.40
CA MET A 83 -30.98 -22.93 -2.98
C MET A 83 -32.30 -22.32 -2.47
N ILE A 84 -32.83 -21.36 -3.23
CA ILE A 84 -34.20 -20.86 -3.01
C ILE A 84 -35.13 -21.97 -3.52
N ASN A 85 -35.69 -22.76 -2.60
CA ASN A 85 -36.76 -23.70 -2.94
C ASN A 85 -37.94 -22.91 -3.51
N HIS A 86 -38.50 -23.42 -4.60
CA HIS A 86 -39.70 -22.90 -5.23
C HIS A 86 -40.94 -23.67 -4.78
#